data_AF-A0A3B8W5P9-F1
#
_entry.id   AF-A0A3B8W5P9-F1
#
_cell.length_a   1.000
_cell.length_b   1.000
_cell.length_c   1.000
_cell.angle_alpha   90.00
_cell.angle_beta   90.00
_cell.angle_gamma   90.00
#
_symmetry.space_group_name_H-M   'P 1'
#
loop_
_entity.id
_entity.type
_entity.pdbx_description
1 polymer ?
#
loop_
_entity_poly.entity_id
_entity_poly.type
_entity_poly.pdbx_seq_one_letter_code
_entity_poly.pdbx_strand_id
1 'polypeptide(L)'
;LHSSLAQLIDRYSADVAEQVEISVKYDTYIDREQKMAEKIESLEHYRIRPDFDYDRVKALSSEAREKLKKIRPETLGQVSRISGVSPADVSVLTVYLGK
;
A
#
# COMPACT_ATOMS: atom_id res chain seq x y z
N LEU A 1 -25.89 -24.72 -22.36
CA LEU A 1 -25.10 -24.26 -21.20
C LEU A 1 -25.35 -22.80 -20.80
N HIS A 2 -26.00 -21.96 -21.62
CA HIS A 2 -26.22 -20.53 -21.30
C HIS A 2 -27.63 -20.16 -20.77
N SER A 3 -28.65 -20.99 -20.97
CA SER A 3 -30.03 -20.66 -20.60
C SER A 3 -30.31 -20.72 -19.09
N SER A 4 -29.66 -21.62 -18.36
CA SER A 4 -29.84 -21.74 -16.90
C SER A 4 -29.17 -20.62 -16.12
N LEU A 5 -28.09 -20.04 -16.65
CA LEU A 5 -27.36 -18.95 -15.99
C LEU A 5 -28.14 -17.64 -16.11
N ALA A 6 -28.68 -17.34 -17.29
CA ALA A 6 -29.53 -16.17 -17.52
C ALA A 6 -30.77 -16.19 -16.62
N GLN A 7 -31.44 -17.34 -16.51
CA GLN A 7 -32.59 -17.52 -15.61
C GLN A 7 -32.25 -17.39 -14.13
N LEU A 8 -30.97 -17.58 -13.75
CA LEU A 8 -30.51 -17.39 -12.38
C LEU A 8 -30.25 -15.89 -12.10
N ILE A 9 -29.66 -15.19 -13.07
CA ILE A 9 -29.35 -13.75 -12.98
C ILE A 9 -30.65 -12.93 -12.92
N ASP A 10 -31.67 -13.30 -13.71
CA ASP A 10 -33.00 -12.65 -13.71
C ASP A 10 -33.74 -12.72 -12.36
N ARG A 11 -33.28 -13.53 -11.41
CA ARG A 11 -33.85 -13.61 -10.05
C ARG A 11 -33.35 -12.51 -9.11
N TYR A 12 -32.32 -11.78 -9.51
CA TYR A 12 -31.72 -10.71 -8.72
C TYR A 12 -32.08 -9.34 -9.30
N SER A 13 -32.13 -8.31 -8.44
CA SER A 13 -32.39 -6.95 -8.90
C SER A 13 -31.24 -6.41 -9.76
N ALA A 14 -31.54 -5.40 -10.58
CA ALA A 14 -30.53 -4.71 -11.37
C ALA A 14 -29.38 -4.18 -10.50
N ASP A 15 -29.68 -3.64 -9.32
CA ASP A 15 -28.68 -3.16 -8.36
C ASP A 15 -27.73 -4.27 -7.91
N VAL A 16 -28.24 -5.47 -7.65
CA VAL A 16 -27.40 -6.62 -7.27
C VAL A 16 -26.51 -7.05 -8.43
N ALA A 17 -27.05 -7.08 -9.65
CA ALA A 17 -26.26 -7.40 -10.84
C ALA A 17 -25.14 -6.37 -11.07
N GLU A 18 -25.43 -5.08 -10.90
CA GLU A 18 -24.46 -3.99 -11.00
C GLU A 18 -23.37 -4.12 -9.92
N GLN A 19 -23.74 -4.37 -8.65
CA GLN A 19 -22.77 -4.53 -7.58
C GLN A 19 -21.85 -5.74 -7.80
N VAL A 20 -22.36 -6.84 -8.34
CA VAL A 20 -21.54 -8.01 -8.70
C VAL A 20 -20.60 -7.66 -9.85
N GLU A 21 -21.06 -6.96 -10.88
CA GLU A 21 -20.20 -6.50 -11.99
C GLU A 21 -19.08 -5.60 -11.48
N ILE A 22 -19.40 -4.59 -10.67
CA ILE A 22 -18.43 -3.70 -10.04
C ILE A 22 -17.44 -4.51 -9.22
N SER A 23 -17.94 -5.38 -8.33
CA SER A 23 -17.09 -6.18 -7.44
C SER A 23 -16.11 -7.03 -8.24
N VAL A 24 -16.56 -7.77 -9.26
CA VAL A 24 -15.69 -8.61 -10.10
C VAL A 24 -14.68 -7.76 -10.89
N LYS A 25 -15.11 -6.61 -11.43
CA LYS A 25 -14.23 -5.73 -12.22
C LYS A 25 -13.13 -5.09 -11.36
N TYR A 26 -13.42 -4.80 -10.10
CA TYR A 26 -12.51 -4.07 -9.22
C TYR A 26 -11.82 -4.92 -8.15
N ASP A 27 -12.18 -6.20 -7.98
CA ASP A 27 -11.65 -7.11 -6.95
C ASP A 27 -10.12 -7.07 -6.85
N THR A 28 -9.42 -7.20 -7.99
CA THR A 28 -7.95 -7.17 -8.03
C THR A 28 -7.36 -5.83 -7.57
N TYR A 29 -8.04 -4.72 -7.84
CA TYR A 29 -7.56 -3.39 -7.43
C TYR A 29 -7.81 -3.18 -5.94
N ILE A 30 -9.00 -3.58 -5.45
CA ILE A 30 -9.37 -3.51 -4.04
C ILE A 30 -8.40 -4.35 -3.21
N ASP A 31 -8.11 -5.59 -3.62
CA ASP A 31 -7.14 -6.46 -2.95
C ASP A 31 -5.72 -5.84 -2.89
N ARG A 32 -5.29 -5.17 -3.97
CA ARG A 32 -3.98 -4.47 -3.99
C ARG A 32 -3.93 -3.29 -3.03
N GLU A 33 -4.96 -2.46 -3.02
CA GLU A 33 -5.05 -1.32 -2.12
C GLU A 33 -5.16 -1.76 -0.66
N GLN A 34 -5.95 -2.80 -0.38
CA GLN A 34 -6.08 -3.42 0.93
C GLN A 34 -4.73 -3.90 1.46
N LYS A 35 -3.97 -4.67 0.65
CA LYS A 35 -2.62 -5.13 1.00
C LYS A 35 -1.65 -3.98 1.23
N MET A 36 -1.78 -2.89 0.48
CA MET A 36 -0.95 -1.71 0.68
C MET A 36 -1.28 -1.02 2.01
N ALA A 37 -2.56 -0.86 2.33
CA ALA A 37 -3.03 -0.30 3.58
C ALA A 37 -2.56 -1.12 4.79
N GLU A 38 -2.74 -2.44 4.76
CA GLU A 38 -2.29 -3.36 5.81
C GLU A 38 -0.76 -3.29 6.00
N LYS A 39 -0.01 -3.18 4.91
CA LYS A 39 1.45 -3.01 4.97
C LYS A 39 1.80 -1.70 5.67
N ILE A 40 1.18 -0.58 5.32
CA ILE A 40 1.41 0.73 5.95
C ILE A 40 1.04 0.67 7.44
N GLU A 41 -0.10 0.10 7.78
CA GLU A 41 -0.55 -0.06 9.17
C GLU A 41 0.45 -0.86 10.00
N SER A 42 1.00 -1.94 9.43
CA SER A 42 2.03 -2.75 10.09
C SER A 42 3.29 -1.93 10.43
N LEU A 43 3.56 -0.85 9.70
CA LEU A 43 4.76 -0.02 9.85
C LEU A 43 4.59 1.11 10.88
N GLU A 44 3.37 1.41 11.33
CA GLU A 44 3.09 2.54 12.25
C GLU A 44 3.99 2.55 13.48
N HIS A 45 4.23 1.37 14.05
CA HIS A 45 4.97 1.20 15.30
C HIS A 45 6.41 0.72 15.10
N TYR A 46 6.85 0.50 13.86
CA TYR A 46 8.21 0.02 13.59
C TYR A 46 9.19 1.17 13.78
N ARG A 47 9.98 1.12 14.85
CA ARG A 47 10.90 2.21 15.23
C ARG A 47 12.15 2.23 14.38
N ILE A 48 12.56 3.43 14.02
CA ILE A 48 13.85 3.72 13.39
C ILE A 48 14.76 4.24 14.49
N ARG A 49 16.00 3.73 14.52
CA ARG A 49 16.99 4.23 15.47
C ARG A 49 17.28 5.72 15.21
N PRO A 50 17.41 6.57 16.25
CA PRO A 50 17.70 8.00 16.07
C PRO A 50 18.98 8.30 15.29
N ASP A 51 19.98 7.42 15.41
CA ASP A 51 21.28 7.51 14.77
C ASP A 51 21.35 6.76 13.42
N PHE A 52 20.21 6.35 12.87
CA PHE A 52 20.17 5.69 11.57
C PHE A 52 20.72 6.60 10.46
N ASP A 53 21.66 6.05 9.69
CA ASP A 53 22.28 6.76 8.57
C ASP A 53 21.61 6.38 7.24
N TYR A 54 20.72 7.26 6.79
CA TYR A 54 20.02 7.14 5.51
C TYR A 54 20.96 7.18 4.29
N ASP A 55 22.20 7.69 4.42
CA ASP A 55 23.17 7.71 3.31
C ASP A 55 23.69 6.30 2.96
N ARG A 56 23.51 5.34 3.87
CA ARG A 56 23.88 3.93 3.66
C ARG A 56 22.90 3.20 2.75
N VAL A 57 21.65 3.64 2.67
CA VAL A 57 20.62 3.01 1.84
C VAL A 57 20.73 3.55 0.42
N LYS A 58 21.56 2.94 -0.43
CA LYS A 58 21.84 3.44 -1.79
C LYS A 58 20.63 3.41 -2.73
N ALA A 59 19.67 2.52 -2.47
CA ALA A 59 18.45 2.41 -3.27
C ALA A 59 17.37 3.47 -2.94
N LEU A 60 17.53 4.27 -1.88
CA LEU A 60 16.65 5.42 -1.64
C LEU A 60 16.88 6.51 -2.70
N SER A 61 15.78 7.09 -3.17
CA SER A 61 15.85 8.30 -4.00
C SER A 61 16.58 9.43 -3.28
N SER A 62 17.19 10.33 -4.05
CA SER A 62 17.90 11.49 -3.48
C SER A 62 16.95 12.38 -2.67
N GLU A 63 15.73 12.59 -3.17
CA GLU A 63 14.70 13.38 -2.49
C GLU A 63 14.28 12.74 -1.15
N ALA A 64 13.99 11.43 -1.15
CA ALA A 64 13.64 10.73 0.09
C ALA A 64 14.78 10.80 1.11
N ARG A 65 16.02 10.54 0.67
CA ARG A 65 17.21 10.59 1.54
C ARG A 65 17.39 11.97 2.17
N GLU A 66 17.27 13.05 1.39
CA GLU A 66 17.36 14.42 1.89
C GLU A 66 16.27 14.71 2.93
N LYS A 67 15.02 14.38 2.61
CA LYS A 67 13.87 14.60 3.50
C LYS A 67 13.97 13.80 4.79
N LEU A 68 14.37 12.53 4.72
CA LEU A 68 14.53 11.67 5.88
C LEU A 68 15.64 12.13 6.82
N LYS A 69 16.76 12.64 6.27
CA LYS A 69 17.83 13.23 7.08
C LYS A 69 17.41 14.51 7.78
N LYS A 70 16.54 15.31 7.16
CA LYS A 70 16.00 16.56 7.71
C LYS A 70 14.92 16.32 8.75
N ILE A 71 13.95 15.44 8.45
CA ILE A 71 12.77 15.20 9.28
C ILE A 71 13.08 14.27 10.45
N ARG A 72 14.00 13.31 10.26
CA ARG A 72 14.38 12.32 11.28
C ARG A 72 13.16 11.59 11.88
N PRO A 73 12.34 10.90 11.06
CA PRO A 73 11.18 10.20 11.57
C PRO A 73 11.56 9.09 12.55
N GLU A 74 10.73 8.91 13.57
CA GLU A 74 10.91 7.91 14.63
C GLU A 74 10.38 6.53 14.22
N THR A 75 9.46 6.47 13.26
CA THR A 75 8.85 5.21 12.79
C THR A 75 8.74 5.13 11.28
N LEU A 76 8.64 3.91 10.74
CA LEU A 76 8.39 3.69 9.31
C LEU A 76 7.01 4.17 8.87
N GLY A 77 6.01 4.17 9.76
CA GLY A 77 4.72 4.80 9.48
C GLY A 77 4.84 6.31 9.25
N GLN A 78 5.70 7.01 10.00
CA GLN A 78 5.95 8.42 9.72
C GLN A 78 6.61 8.63 8.36
N VAL A 79 7.53 7.75 7.95
CA VAL A 79 8.20 7.80 6.64
C VAL A 79 7.20 7.81 5.49
N SER A 80 6.16 6.98 5.54
CA SER A 80 5.16 6.87 4.46
C SER A 80 4.31 8.12 4.26
N ARG A 81 4.24 9.01 5.27
CA ARG A 81 3.49 10.27 5.23
C ARG A 81 4.33 11.48 4.78
N ILE A 82 5.64 11.31 4.61
CA ILE A 82 6.52 12.40 4.20
C ILE A 82 6.29 12.67 2.71
N SER A 83 5.82 13.87 2.39
CA SER A 83 5.69 14.32 0.99
C SER A 83 7.02 14.16 0.26
N GLY A 84 7.02 13.55 -0.93
CA GLY A 84 8.21 13.24 -1.73
C GLY A 84 9.05 12.06 -1.24
N VAL A 85 8.55 11.28 -0.28
CA VAL A 85 8.97 9.90 -0.08
C VAL A 85 7.96 9.01 -0.81
N SER A 86 8.43 8.21 -1.77
CA SER A 86 7.55 7.34 -2.55
C SER A 86 7.26 6.01 -1.84
N PRO A 87 6.18 5.28 -2.21
CA PRO A 87 5.96 3.91 -1.72
C PRO A 87 7.12 2.95 -1.99
N ALA A 88 7.90 3.20 -3.05
CA ALA A 88 9.11 2.44 -3.36
C ALA A 88 10.22 2.71 -2.33
N ASP A 89 10.43 3.96 -1.94
CA ASP A 89 11.39 4.35 -0.90
C ASP A 89 11.04 3.72 0.46
N VAL A 90 9.76 3.74 0.84
CA VAL A 90 9.26 3.08 2.06
C VAL A 90 9.57 1.58 2.01
N SER A 91 9.34 0.94 0.86
CA SER A 91 9.60 -0.50 0.68
C SER A 91 11.09 -0.82 0.77
N VAL A 92 11.95 -0.02 0.13
CA VAL A 92 13.41 -0.13 0.23
C VAL A 92 13.87 -0.03 1.68
N LEU A 93 13.36 0.96 2.41
CA LEU A 93 13.74 1.16 3.81
C LEU A 93 13.23 0.04 4.73
N THR A 94 12.02 -0.46 4.47
CA THR A 94 11.43 -1.59 5.20
C THR A 94 12.31 -2.83 5.09
N VAL A 95 12.69 -3.20 3.86
CA VAL A 95 13.57 -4.35 3.59
C VAL A 95 14.95 -4.13 4.20
N TYR A 96 15.51 -2.92 4.08
CA TYR A 96 16.83 -2.60 4.63
C TYR A 96 16.88 -2.73 6.16
N LEU A 97 15.79 -2.37 6.84
CA LEU A 97 15.66 -2.50 8.30
C LEU A 97 15.32 -3.94 8.74
N GLY A 98 15.14 -4.87 7.80
CA GLY A 98 14.93 -6.29 8.09
C GLY A 98 13.50 -6.62 8.49
N LYS A 99 12.52 -5.91 7.94
CA LYS A 99 11.09 -6.23 8.06
C LYS A 99 10.51 -6.72 6.74
#